data_AF-A0A081QLC4-F1
#
_entry.id   AF-A0A081QLC4-F1
#
_cell.length_a   1.000
_cell.length_b   1.000
_cell.length_c   1.000
_cell.angle_alpha   90.00
_cell.angle_beta   90.00
_cell.angle_gamma   90.00
#
_symmetry.space_group_name_H-M   'P 1'
#
loop_
_entity.id
_entity.type
_entity.pdbx_description
1 polymer ?
#
loop_
_entity_poly.entity_id
_entity_poly.type
_entity_poly.pdbx_seq_one_letter_code
_entity_poly.pdbx_strand_id
1 'polypeptide(L)'
;MPRKEYLELAGDGVYRIVLGLLYKVVLSTYVYQMLLALNNTGTVIYSIKYMYLYTLYLFFDFAGYSLMAVGSSNILGIQTPMNFNKPFLSVDIKDFWTRWHITLSTWLRDFVFSRVLMQAIRKKWFKNRLHNATYAYMVNMLVMGFWHGLSVSYIVYGFYHGVLMAGFEVYQKKSNFYKKNKNKNWYKLLSWFVTMNLVMIGFFIFSGEPYKILLTILKR
;
A
#
# COMPACT_ATOMS: atom_id res chain seq x y z
N MET A 1 -30.97 0.34 14.45
CA MET A 1 -30.62 -1.04 14.07
C MET A 1 -31.47 -1.99 14.90
N PRO A 2 -32.24 -2.91 14.30
CA PRO A 2 -32.97 -3.95 15.00
C PRO A 2 -32.03 -4.85 15.80
N ARG A 3 -32.50 -5.41 16.93
CA ARG A 3 -31.69 -6.25 17.82
C ARG A 3 -30.98 -7.40 17.11
N LYS A 4 -31.66 -8.06 16.16
CA LYS A 4 -31.09 -9.19 15.41
C LYS A 4 -29.87 -8.77 14.57
N GLU A 5 -30.00 -7.67 13.84
CA GLU A 5 -28.92 -7.12 13.01
C GLU A 5 -27.74 -6.66 13.88
N TYR A 6 -28.01 -6.08 15.05
CA TYR A 6 -26.97 -5.73 16.01
C TYR A 6 -26.20 -6.96 16.51
N LEU A 7 -26.90 -8.04 16.86
CA LEU A 7 -26.25 -9.27 17.34
C LEU A 7 -25.37 -9.92 16.27
N GLU A 8 -25.82 -9.92 15.00
CA GLU A 8 -25.01 -10.38 13.86
C GLU A 8 -23.76 -9.50 13.70
N LEU A 9 -23.92 -8.17 13.72
CA LEU A 9 -22.80 -7.24 13.62
C LEU A 9 -21.80 -7.38 14.77
N ALA A 10 -22.28 -7.54 16.00
CA ALA A 10 -21.45 -7.74 17.19
C ALA A 10 -20.69 -9.08 17.11
N GLY A 11 -21.33 -10.16 16.64
CA GLY A 11 -20.68 -11.44 16.40
C GLY A 11 -19.55 -11.34 15.36
N ASP A 12 -19.83 -10.65 14.25
CA ASP A 12 -18.83 -10.28 13.25
C ASP A 12 -17.67 -9.48 13.87
N GLY A 13 -17.99 -8.59 14.80
CA GLY A 13 -17.02 -7.78 15.54
C GLY A 13 -16.07 -8.63 16.38
N VAL A 14 -16.60 -9.59 17.15
CA VAL A 14 -15.81 -10.54 17.94
C VAL A 14 -14.91 -11.38 17.03
N TYR A 15 -15.45 -11.92 15.93
CA TYR A 15 -14.67 -12.67 14.96
C TYR A 15 -13.48 -11.84 14.41
N ARG A 16 -13.72 -10.58 14.04
CA ARG A 16 -12.67 -9.68 13.55
C ARG A 16 -11.61 -9.40 14.62
N ILE A 17 -11.99 -9.22 15.88
CA ILE A 17 -11.04 -9.05 16.98
C ILE A 17 -10.16 -10.29 17.13
N VAL A 18 -10.75 -11.49 17.18
CA VAL A 18 -10.01 -12.76 17.31
C VAL A 18 -9.05 -12.97 16.13
N LEU A 19 -9.52 -12.75 14.90
CA LEU A 19 -8.68 -12.82 13.71
C LEU A 19 -7.56 -11.77 13.74
N GLY A 20 -7.87 -10.56 14.20
CA GLY A 20 -6.90 -9.49 14.36
C GLY A 20 -5.80 -9.81 15.39
N LEU A 21 -6.16 -10.47 16.49
CA LEU A 21 -5.20 -10.98 17.48
C LEU A 21 -4.29 -12.05 16.88
N LEU A 22 -4.83 -12.99 16.10
CA LEU A 22 -4.00 -13.97 15.39
C LEU A 22 -2.99 -13.27 14.46
N TYR A 23 -3.44 -12.29 13.69
CA TYR A 23 -2.59 -11.56 12.75
C TYR A 23 -1.49 -10.77 13.50
N LYS A 24 -1.87 -10.01 14.52
CA LYS A 24 -0.96 -9.07 15.19
C LYS A 24 -0.06 -9.72 16.24
N VAL A 25 -0.59 -10.64 17.04
CA VAL A 25 0.14 -11.23 18.18
C VAL A 25 0.89 -12.49 17.78
N VAL A 26 0.37 -13.28 16.85
CA VAL A 26 1.02 -14.54 16.43
C VAL A 26 1.82 -14.33 15.15
N LEU A 27 1.15 -14.00 14.04
CA LEU A 27 1.80 -13.96 12.72
C LEU A 27 2.83 -12.84 12.62
N SER A 28 2.45 -11.62 12.98
CA SER A 28 3.35 -10.46 12.94
C SER A 28 4.56 -10.66 13.86
N THR A 29 4.36 -11.11 15.10
CA THR A 29 5.46 -11.37 16.03
C THR A 29 6.40 -12.46 15.54
N TYR A 30 5.87 -13.55 14.98
CA TYR A 30 6.70 -14.61 14.39
C TYR A 30 7.56 -14.08 13.23
N VAL A 31 6.95 -13.34 12.29
CA VAL A 31 7.68 -12.74 11.17
C VAL A 31 8.71 -11.71 11.65
N TYR A 32 8.38 -10.94 12.69
CA TYR A 32 9.31 -9.97 13.29
C TYR A 32 10.52 -10.66 13.92
N GLN A 33 10.34 -11.78 14.62
CA GLN A 33 11.44 -12.58 15.14
C GLN A 33 12.34 -13.12 14.03
N MET A 34 11.76 -13.58 12.90
CA MET A 34 12.54 -13.98 11.73
C MET A 34 13.33 -12.81 11.13
N LEU A 35 12.75 -11.60 11.13
CA LEU A 35 13.40 -10.39 10.65
C LEU A 35 14.60 -10.01 11.54
N LEU A 36 14.47 -10.12 12.86
CA LEU A 36 15.56 -9.89 13.81
C LEU A 36 16.68 -10.93 13.71
N ALA A 37 16.35 -12.17 13.33
CA ALA A 37 17.33 -13.24 13.15
C ALA A 37 18.11 -13.15 11.81
N LEU A 38 17.83 -12.15 10.96
CA LEU A 38 18.58 -11.96 9.72
C LEU A 38 20.02 -11.49 10.01
N ASN A 39 20.97 -12.23 9.45
CA ASN A 39 22.40 -11.94 9.52
C ASN A 39 22.94 -11.46 8.17
N ASN A 40 24.23 -11.08 8.12
CA ASN A 40 24.93 -10.62 6.91
C ASN A 40 24.33 -9.34 6.31
N THR A 41 24.12 -8.34 7.18
CA THR A 41 23.67 -7.00 6.81
C THR A 41 24.53 -6.43 5.68
N GLY A 42 23.88 -5.77 4.71
CA GLY A 42 24.55 -5.18 3.55
C GLY A 42 24.74 -6.10 2.34
N THR A 43 24.44 -7.40 2.43
CA THR A 43 24.43 -8.29 1.26
C THR A 43 23.12 -8.18 0.46
N VAL A 44 23.16 -8.51 -0.84
CA VAL A 44 21.94 -8.54 -1.69
C VAL A 44 20.92 -9.55 -1.16
N ILE A 45 21.39 -10.71 -0.70
CA ILE A 45 20.53 -11.77 -0.15
C ILE A 45 19.83 -11.30 1.12
N TYR A 46 20.53 -10.57 2.01
CA TYR A 46 19.92 -9.93 3.18
C TYR A 46 18.80 -8.98 2.76
N SER A 47 19.07 -8.07 1.82
CA SER A 47 18.08 -7.07 1.36
C SER A 47 16.83 -7.72 0.78
N ILE A 48 16.97 -8.79 -0.01
CA ILE A 48 15.82 -9.54 -0.54
C ILE A 48 15.03 -10.19 0.60
N LYS A 49 15.68 -10.94 1.50
CA LYS A 49 14.99 -11.57 2.64
C LYS A 49 14.28 -10.54 3.52
N TYR A 50 14.96 -9.45 3.83
CA TYR A 50 14.42 -8.34 4.62
C TYR A 50 13.19 -7.74 3.94
N MET A 51 13.25 -7.46 2.64
CA MET A 51 12.13 -6.88 1.88
C MET A 51 10.83 -7.71 2.01
N TYR A 52 10.92 -9.02 1.81
CA TYR A 52 9.77 -9.92 1.90
C TYR A 52 9.27 -10.07 3.35
N LEU A 53 10.16 -10.27 4.32
CA LEU A 53 9.78 -10.40 5.72
C LEU A 53 9.18 -9.10 6.27
N TYR A 54 9.76 -7.94 5.94
CA TYR A 54 9.24 -6.65 6.34
C TYR A 54 7.85 -6.39 5.75
N THR A 55 7.62 -6.78 4.49
CA THR A 55 6.29 -6.68 3.87
C THR A 55 5.24 -7.49 4.63
N LEU A 56 5.57 -8.74 4.98
CA LEU A 56 4.68 -9.61 5.74
C LEU A 56 4.44 -9.07 7.16
N TYR A 57 5.49 -8.65 7.84
CA TYR A 57 5.41 -8.02 9.17
C TYR A 57 4.48 -6.80 9.14
N LEU A 58 4.74 -5.86 8.22
CA LEU A 58 3.95 -4.64 8.07
C LEU A 58 2.48 -4.97 7.78
N PHE A 59 2.21 -5.93 6.91
CA PHE A 59 0.84 -6.35 6.61
C PHE A 59 0.14 -6.97 7.82
N PHE A 60 0.75 -7.96 8.47
CA PHE A 60 0.10 -8.67 9.58
C PHE A 60 -0.10 -7.77 10.81
N ASP A 61 0.87 -6.92 11.14
CA ASP A 61 0.71 -5.96 12.24
C ASP A 61 -0.46 -5.00 11.96
N PHE A 62 -0.46 -4.40 10.77
CA PHE A 62 -1.36 -3.31 10.48
C PHE A 62 -2.77 -3.78 10.09
N ALA A 63 -2.88 -4.90 9.37
CA ALA A 63 -4.16 -5.56 9.11
C ALA A 63 -4.76 -6.13 10.39
N GLY A 64 -3.94 -6.72 11.28
CA GLY A 64 -4.39 -7.20 12.58
C GLY A 64 -4.94 -6.08 13.46
N TYR A 65 -4.23 -4.96 13.55
CA TYR A 65 -4.72 -3.74 14.21
C TYR A 65 -6.04 -3.24 13.60
N SER A 66 -6.10 -3.14 12.27
CA SER A 66 -7.29 -2.64 11.57
C SER A 66 -8.51 -3.55 11.78
N LEU A 67 -8.31 -4.87 11.80
CA LEU A 67 -9.36 -5.84 12.10
C LEU A 67 -9.93 -5.66 13.51
N MET A 68 -9.06 -5.47 14.51
CA MET A 68 -9.50 -5.19 15.88
C MET A 68 -10.24 -3.85 15.97
N ALA A 69 -9.75 -2.80 15.30
CA ALA A 69 -10.42 -1.50 15.29
C ALA A 69 -11.84 -1.57 14.68
N VAL A 70 -11.98 -2.23 13.53
CA VAL A 70 -13.29 -2.47 12.90
C VAL A 70 -14.15 -3.39 13.78
N GLY A 71 -13.57 -4.41 14.39
CA GLY A 71 -14.29 -5.33 15.27
C GLY A 71 -14.87 -4.64 16.50
N SER A 72 -14.10 -3.76 17.15
CA SER A 72 -14.57 -2.91 18.24
C SER A 72 -15.69 -1.96 17.78
N SER A 73 -15.53 -1.33 16.61
CA SER A 73 -16.56 -0.47 16.00
C SER A 73 -17.88 -1.21 15.79
N ASN A 74 -17.81 -2.44 15.27
CA ASN A 74 -18.97 -3.30 15.07
C ASN A 74 -19.72 -3.62 16.36
N ILE A 75 -19.00 -3.93 17.44
CA ILE A 75 -19.60 -4.21 18.77
C ILE A 75 -20.31 -2.97 19.33
N LEU A 76 -19.78 -1.78 19.03
CA LEU A 76 -20.42 -0.49 19.35
C LEU A 76 -21.60 -0.13 18.42
N GLY A 77 -21.93 -1.00 17.45
CA GLY A 77 -23.03 -0.79 16.51
C GLY A 77 -22.70 0.15 15.34
N ILE A 78 -21.42 0.46 15.12
CA ILE A 78 -20.95 1.38 14.08
C ILE A 78 -20.21 0.58 13.00
N GLN A 79 -20.64 0.66 11.75
CA GLN A 79 -19.98 -0.02 10.63
C GLN A 79 -18.89 0.87 10.04
N THR A 80 -17.64 0.60 10.41
CA THR A 80 -16.48 1.30 9.83
C THR A 80 -15.94 0.56 8.60
N PRO A 81 -15.39 1.30 7.62
CA PRO A 81 -14.82 0.70 6.41
C PRO A 81 -13.58 -0.15 6.71
N MET A 82 -13.45 -1.26 5.98
CA MET A 82 -12.28 -2.14 6.05
C MET A 82 -11.05 -1.49 5.43
N ASN A 83 -9.87 -1.66 6.05
CA ASN A 83 -8.60 -1.14 5.54
C ASN A 83 -7.92 -2.04 4.50
N PHE A 84 -8.19 -3.34 4.51
CA PHE A 84 -7.49 -4.29 3.65
C PHE A 84 -8.46 -5.21 2.93
N ASN A 85 -8.20 -5.46 1.65
CA ASN A 85 -8.96 -6.41 0.85
C ASN A 85 -8.05 -7.23 -0.09
N LYS A 86 -7.39 -8.25 0.47
CA LYS A 86 -6.49 -9.15 -0.25
C LYS A 86 -5.49 -8.39 -1.15
N PRO A 87 -4.69 -7.46 -0.59
CA PRO A 87 -3.83 -6.59 -1.39
C PRO A 87 -2.78 -7.35 -2.21
N PHE A 88 -2.36 -8.53 -1.76
CA PHE A 88 -1.38 -9.35 -2.48
C PHE A 88 -1.95 -10.09 -3.69
N LEU A 89 -3.24 -9.97 -4.00
CA LEU A 89 -3.85 -10.47 -5.23
C LEU A 89 -3.97 -9.39 -6.32
N SER A 90 -3.42 -8.20 -6.07
CA SER A 90 -3.54 -7.07 -6.99
C SER A 90 -2.76 -7.31 -8.27
N VAL A 91 -3.42 -7.14 -9.41
CA VAL A 91 -2.76 -7.36 -10.72
C VAL A 91 -2.02 -6.13 -11.22
N ASP A 92 -2.31 -4.95 -10.68
CA ASP A 92 -1.62 -3.71 -10.98
C ASP A 92 -1.56 -2.75 -9.78
N ILE A 93 -0.73 -1.70 -9.91
CA ILE A 93 -0.48 -0.75 -8.81
C ILE A 93 -1.72 0.04 -8.41
N LYS A 94 -2.67 0.29 -9.33
CA LYS A 94 -3.91 0.99 -8.98
C LYS A 94 -4.83 0.07 -8.19
N ASP A 95 -4.99 -1.18 -8.64
CA ASP A 95 -5.72 -2.21 -7.92
C ASP A 95 -5.17 -2.40 -6.50
N PHE A 96 -3.84 -2.39 -6.34
CA PHE A 96 -3.18 -2.43 -5.03
C PHE A 96 -3.64 -1.31 -4.09
N TRP A 97 -3.63 -0.05 -4.55
CA TRP A 97 -4.09 1.08 -3.72
C TRP A 97 -5.60 1.09 -3.46
N THR A 98 -6.39 0.27 -4.15
CA THR A 98 -7.81 0.04 -3.79
C THR A 98 -8.01 -1.07 -2.75
N ARG A 99 -6.93 -1.77 -2.38
CA ARG A 99 -6.95 -2.93 -1.48
C ARG A 99 -6.06 -2.79 -0.26
N TRP A 100 -5.11 -1.86 -0.30
CA TRP A 100 -4.19 -1.54 0.78
C TRP A 100 -4.54 -0.22 1.44
N HIS A 101 -4.62 -0.22 2.78
CA HIS A 101 -4.95 0.96 3.59
C HIS A 101 -6.08 1.82 3.00
N ILE A 102 -7.22 1.16 2.71
CA ILE A 102 -8.31 1.69 1.89
C ILE A 102 -8.85 3.01 2.42
N THR A 103 -8.96 3.20 3.73
CA THR A 103 -9.47 4.45 4.31
C THR A 103 -8.57 5.64 4.00
N LEU A 104 -7.26 5.53 4.22
CA LEU A 104 -6.28 6.56 3.88
C LEU A 104 -6.21 6.77 2.36
N SER A 105 -6.14 5.69 1.59
CA SER A 105 -6.09 5.75 0.13
C SER A 105 -7.31 6.49 -0.45
N THR A 106 -8.51 6.18 0.07
CA THR A 106 -9.77 6.84 -0.30
C THR A 106 -9.78 8.31 0.11
N TRP A 107 -9.33 8.62 1.33
CA TRP A 107 -9.25 10.00 1.81
C TRP A 107 -8.31 10.84 0.93
N LEU A 108 -7.10 10.34 0.64
CA LEU A 108 -6.16 11.01 -0.26
C LEU A 108 -6.74 11.18 -1.66
N ARG A 109 -7.38 10.14 -2.22
CA ARG A 109 -8.03 10.21 -3.53
C ARG A 109 -9.07 11.34 -3.60
N ASP A 110 -9.92 11.44 -2.60
CA ASP A 110 -11.09 12.32 -2.63
C ASP A 110 -10.72 13.77 -2.23
N PHE A 111 -9.80 13.93 -1.27
CA PHE A 111 -9.45 15.24 -0.71
C PHE A 111 -8.16 15.85 -1.28
N VAL A 112 -7.21 15.04 -1.76
CA VAL A 112 -5.94 15.53 -2.32
C VAL A 112 -5.93 15.37 -3.84
N PHE A 113 -5.90 14.12 -4.34
CA PHE A 113 -5.80 13.84 -5.77
C PHE A 113 -6.90 14.54 -6.58
N SER A 114 -8.17 14.37 -6.20
CA SER A 114 -9.30 14.92 -6.95
C SER A 114 -9.27 16.45 -6.96
N ARG A 115 -8.91 17.09 -5.85
CA ARG A 115 -8.79 18.55 -5.76
C ARG A 115 -7.67 19.08 -6.64
N VAL A 116 -6.49 18.46 -6.58
CA VAL A 116 -5.34 18.82 -7.41
C VAL A 116 -5.65 18.63 -8.90
N LEU A 117 -6.24 17.49 -9.26
CA LEU A 117 -6.60 17.19 -10.65
C LEU A 117 -7.61 18.18 -11.21
N MET A 118 -8.68 18.47 -10.47
CA MET A 118 -9.70 19.45 -10.89
C MET A 118 -9.10 20.84 -11.04
N GLN A 119 -8.21 21.25 -10.13
CA GLN A 119 -7.53 22.55 -10.22
C GLN A 119 -6.65 22.63 -11.48
N ALA A 120 -5.84 21.59 -11.74
CA ALA A 120 -4.98 21.52 -12.92
C ALA A 120 -5.77 21.59 -14.23
N ILE A 121 -6.92 20.91 -14.31
CA ILE A 121 -7.82 20.96 -15.45
C ILE A 121 -8.43 22.36 -15.61
N ARG A 122 -8.99 22.93 -14.53
CA ARG A 122 -9.66 24.25 -14.56
C ARG A 122 -8.70 25.36 -14.96
N LYS A 123 -7.47 25.33 -14.45
CA LYS A 123 -6.43 26.33 -14.74
C LYS A 123 -5.63 25.99 -16.00
N LYS A 124 -5.96 24.91 -16.71
CA LYS A 124 -5.28 24.46 -17.94
C LYS A 124 -3.75 24.37 -17.77
N TRP A 125 -3.27 23.88 -16.63
CA TRP A 125 -1.82 23.78 -16.32
C TRP A 125 -1.06 22.98 -17.38
N PHE A 126 -1.70 21.94 -17.93
CA PHE A 126 -1.14 21.14 -19.00
C PHE A 126 -2.15 21.01 -20.16
N LYS A 127 -1.62 20.98 -21.40
CA LYS A 127 -2.42 20.79 -22.62
C LYS A 127 -3.11 19.42 -22.67
N ASN A 128 -2.50 18.39 -22.08
CA ASN A 128 -2.98 17.00 -22.14
C ASN A 128 -3.56 16.56 -20.78
N ARG A 129 -4.78 15.99 -20.80
CA ARG A 129 -5.43 15.41 -19.62
C ARG A 129 -4.58 14.34 -18.94
N LEU A 130 -3.77 13.62 -19.69
CA LEU A 130 -2.83 12.64 -19.14
C LEU A 130 -1.78 13.29 -18.22
N HIS A 131 -1.22 14.43 -18.63
CA HIS A 131 -0.23 15.15 -17.82
C HIS A 131 -0.84 15.72 -16.54
N ASN A 132 -2.10 16.20 -16.61
CA ASN A 132 -2.84 16.60 -15.41
C ASN A 132 -2.98 15.43 -14.41
N ALA A 133 -3.31 14.23 -14.92
CA ALA A 133 -3.45 13.03 -14.07
C ALA A 133 -2.12 12.57 -13.47
N THR A 134 -1.05 12.51 -14.25
CA THR A 134 0.28 12.11 -13.76
C THR A 134 0.80 13.10 -12.71
N TYR A 135 0.62 14.40 -12.93
CA TYR A 135 0.97 15.42 -11.95
C TYR A 135 0.18 15.24 -10.65
N ALA A 136 -1.13 15.04 -10.73
CA ALA A 136 -1.97 14.82 -9.56
C ALA A 136 -1.56 13.55 -8.79
N TYR A 137 -1.17 12.46 -9.47
CA TYR A 137 -0.66 11.25 -8.82
C TYR A 137 0.65 11.51 -8.06
N MET A 138 1.59 12.25 -8.67
CA MET A 138 2.86 12.62 -8.02
C MET A 138 2.61 13.43 -6.75
N VAL A 139 1.79 14.48 -6.83
CA VAL A 139 1.47 15.31 -5.66
C VAL A 139 0.77 14.49 -4.57
N ASN A 140 -0.23 13.69 -4.95
CA ASN A 140 -0.99 12.88 -4.00
C ASN A 140 -0.09 11.90 -3.22
N MET A 141 0.79 11.18 -3.92
CA MET A 141 1.66 10.20 -3.26
C MET A 141 2.81 10.85 -2.48
N LEU A 142 3.29 12.03 -2.90
CA LEU A 142 4.24 12.81 -2.10
C LEU A 142 3.61 13.30 -0.79
N VAL A 143 2.39 13.84 -0.84
CA VAL A 143 1.64 14.24 0.36
C VAL A 143 1.46 13.05 1.30
N MET A 144 1.16 11.86 0.76
CA MET A 144 1.11 10.62 1.53
C MET A 144 2.46 10.27 2.19
N GLY A 145 3.58 10.43 1.46
CA GLY A 145 4.92 10.28 2.02
C GLY A 145 5.17 11.24 3.19
N PHE A 146 4.85 12.52 3.02
CA PHE A 146 4.97 13.52 4.11
C PHE A 146 4.06 13.23 5.30
N TRP A 147 2.86 12.68 5.06
CA TRP A 147 1.94 12.27 6.12
C TRP A 147 2.53 11.18 7.01
N HIS A 148 3.35 10.27 6.46
CA HIS A 148 4.05 9.26 7.24
C HIS A 148 5.24 9.82 8.05
N GLY A 149 5.87 10.89 7.56
CA GLY A 149 6.90 11.62 8.30
C GLY A 149 7.90 12.36 7.39
N LEU A 150 8.84 13.08 8.01
CA LEU A 150 9.83 13.90 7.30
C LEU A 150 11.16 13.17 7.00
N SER A 151 11.28 11.89 7.33
CA SER A 151 12.49 11.13 6.99
C SER A 151 12.60 10.95 5.48
N VAL A 152 13.84 10.84 4.99
CA VAL A 152 14.13 10.61 3.57
C VAL A 152 13.43 9.35 3.06
N SER A 153 13.34 8.29 3.87
CA SER A 153 12.65 7.04 3.50
C SER A 153 11.19 7.25 3.12
N TYR A 154 10.43 8.04 3.89
CA TYR A 154 9.01 8.28 3.61
C TYR A 154 8.79 9.18 2.39
N ILE A 155 9.63 10.20 2.22
CA ILE A 155 9.56 11.08 1.04
C ILE A 155 9.89 10.30 -0.24
N VAL A 156 10.96 9.49 -0.21
CA VAL A 156 11.34 8.64 -1.36
C VAL A 156 10.27 7.57 -1.62
N TYR A 157 9.66 6.98 -0.59
CA TYR A 157 8.53 6.07 -0.74
C TYR A 157 7.32 6.73 -1.43
N GLY A 158 6.95 7.93 -1.01
CA GLY A 158 5.88 8.72 -1.63
C GLY A 158 6.19 9.06 -3.09
N PHE A 159 7.42 9.52 -3.36
CA PHE A 159 7.89 9.78 -4.72
C PHE A 159 7.84 8.52 -5.60
N TYR A 160 8.35 7.40 -5.08
CA TYR A 160 8.38 6.10 -5.75
C TYR A 160 6.99 5.66 -6.19
N HIS A 161 6.01 5.65 -5.27
CA HIS A 161 4.64 5.29 -5.63
C HIS A 161 3.96 6.31 -6.54
N GLY A 162 4.31 7.59 -6.45
CA GLY A 162 3.88 8.61 -7.41
C GLY A 162 4.32 8.26 -8.83
N VAL A 163 5.59 7.91 -9.02
CA VAL A 163 6.15 7.49 -10.31
C VAL A 163 5.48 6.22 -10.82
N LEU A 164 5.26 5.22 -9.95
CA LEU A 164 4.56 4.00 -10.36
C LEU A 164 3.13 4.26 -10.83
N MET A 165 2.37 5.08 -10.10
CA MET A 165 0.99 5.42 -10.46
C MET A 165 0.92 6.22 -11.75
N ALA A 166 1.77 7.24 -11.90
CA ALA A 166 1.85 8.05 -13.10
C ALA A 166 2.33 7.22 -14.32
N GLY A 167 3.37 6.40 -14.14
CA GLY A 167 3.91 5.52 -15.17
C GLY A 167 2.89 4.48 -15.63
N PHE A 168 2.18 3.86 -14.68
CA PHE A 168 1.12 2.90 -15.02
C PHE A 168 -0.08 3.57 -15.72
N GLU A 169 -0.47 4.78 -15.33
CA GLU A 169 -1.50 5.57 -16.03
C GLU A 169 -1.10 5.85 -17.48
N VAL A 170 0.15 6.22 -17.73
CA VAL A 170 0.67 6.43 -19.09
C VAL A 170 0.70 5.12 -19.87
N TYR A 171 1.21 4.04 -19.25
CA TYR A 171 1.28 2.72 -19.86
C TYR A 171 -0.11 2.20 -20.25
N GLN A 172 -1.09 2.28 -19.36
CA GLN A 172 -2.48 1.86 -19.61
C GLN A 172 -3.12 2.62 -20.79
N LYS A 173 -2.82 3.91 -20.94
CA LYS A 173 -3.41 4.75 -22.00
C LYS A 173 -2.68 4.69 -23.34
N LYS A 174 -1.35 4.62 -23.34
CA LYS A 174 -0.52 4.70 -24.56
C LYS A 174 -0.07 3.34 -25.09
N SER A 175 0.07 2.31 -24.25
CA SER A 175 0.62 1.02 -24.67
C SER A 175 -0.40 0.18 -25.44
N ASN A 176 -0.15 -0.05 -26.73
CA ASN A 176 -0.94 -1.00 -27.54
C ASN A 176 -0.78 -2.43 -27.03
N PHE A 177 0.38 -2.78 -26.48
CA PHE A 177 0.63 -4.08 -25.87
C PHE A 177 -0.27 -4.32 -24.66
N TYR A 178 -0.41 -3.32 -23.77
CA TYR A 178 -1.34 -3.41 -22.64
C TYR A 178 -2.77 -3.62 -23.14
N LYS A 179 -3.23 -2.78 -24.07
CA LYS A 179 -4.60 -2.86 -24.61
C LYS A 179 -4.91 -4.22 -25.22
N LYS A 180 -3.95 -4.82 -25.93
CA LYS A 180 -4.07 -6.13 -26.59
C LYS A 180 -4.04 -7.31 -25.61
N ASN A 181 -3.27 -7.21 -24.51
CA ASN A 181 -2.98 -8.35 -23.65
C ASN A 181 -3.60 -8.29 -22.25
N LYS A 182 -4.15 -7.16 -21.79
CA LYS A 182 -4.68 -6.96 -20.42
C LYS A 182 -5.65 -8.04 -19.93
N ASN A 183 -6.41 -8.65 -20.83
CA ASN A 183 -7.41 -9.66 -20.49
C ASN A 183 -6.86 -11.10 -20.49
N LYS A 184 -5.64 -11.33 -21.01
CA LYS A 184 -5.04 -12.67 -21.11
C LYS A 184 -4.48 -13.11 -19.76
N ASN A 185 -4.66 -14.39 -19.43
CA ASN A 185 -4.25 -14.94 -18.13
C ASN A 185 -2.75 -14.83 -17.88
N TRP A 186 -1.90 -15.14 -18.88
CA TRP A 186 -0.46 -14.99 -18.75
C TRP A 186 -0.04 -13.55 -18.43
N TYR A 187 -0.73 -12.57 -19.02
CA TYR A 187 -0.45 -11.17 -18.78
C TYR A 187 -0.87 -10.75 -17.36
N LYS A 188 -2.03 -11.22 -16.88
CA LYS A 188 -2.47 -10.97 -15.51
C LYS A 188 -1.51 -11.55 -14.48
N LEU A 189 -1.01 -12.78 -14.71
CA LEU A 189 0.00 -13.42 -13.84
C LEU A 189 1.32 -12.63 -13.85
N LEU A 190 1.80 -12.23 -15.03
CA LEU A 190 3.00 -11.41 -15.14
C LEU A 190 2.82 -10.04 -14.46
N SER A 191 1.68 -9.38 -14.70
CA SER A 191 1.35 -8.08 -14.14
C SER A 191 1.24 -8.14 -12.62
N TRP A 192 0.61 -9.19 -12.08
CA TRP A 192 0.58 -9.48 -10.64
C TRP A 192 2.00 -9.64 -10.09
N PHE A 193 2.82 -10.51 -10.70
CA PHE A 193 4.18 -10.76 -10.23
C PHE A 193 5.04 -9.49 -10.21
N VAL A 194 4.98 -8.71 -11.29
CA VAL A 194 5.69 -7.41 -11.39
C VAL A 194 5.18 -6.44 -10.34
N THR A 195 3.86 -6.32 -10.18
CA THR A 195 3.24 -5.41 -9.20
C THR A 195 3.64 -5.76 -7.78
N MET A 196 3.63 -7.05 -7.41
CA MET A 196 4.01 -7.49 -6.07
C MET A 196 5.46 -7.14 -5.76
N ASN A 197 6.38 -7.38 -6.68
CA ASN A 197 7.79 -7.01 -6.49
C ASN A 197 7.97 -5.48 -6.37
N LEU A 198 7.27 -4.69 -7.18
CA LEU A 198 7.31 -3.22 -7.08
C LEU A 198 6.76 -2.72 -5.75
N VAL A 199 5.64 -3.28 -5.27
CA VAL A 199 5.07 -2.94 -3.96
C VAL A 199 6.05 -3.31 -2.83
N MET A 200 6.65 -4.50 -2.89
CA MET A 200 7.62 -4.95 -1.89
C MET A 200 8.88 -4.08 -1.86
N ILE A 201 9.38 -3.64 -3.02
CA ILE A 201 10.46 -2.65 -3.11
C ILE A 201 10.02 -1.34 -2.44
N GLY A 202 8.79 -0.90 -2.67
CA GLY A 202 8.19 0.24 -1.96
C GLY A 202 8.26 0.08 -0.45
N PHE A 203 7.82 -1.06 0.08
CA PHE A 203 7.90 -1.32 1.53
C PHE A 203 9.33 -1.43 2.05
N PHE A 204 10.27 -1.95 1.26
CA PHE A 204 11.68 -1.95 1.62
C PHE A 204 12.21 -0.51 1.75
N ILE A 205 11.86 0.39 0.83
CA ILE A 205 12.19 1.82 0.95
C ILE A 205 11.54 2.42 2.20
N PHE A 206 10.27 2.12 2.43
CA PHE A 206 9.50 2.61 3.59
C PHE A 206 10.15 2.23 4.92
N SER A 207 10.73 1.03 5.03
CA SER A 207 11.43 0.56 6.23
C SER A 207 12.64 1.40 6.64
N GLY A 208 13.20 2.18 5.71
CA GLY A 208 14.44 2.95 5.90
C GLY A 208 15.71 2.11 5.91
N GLU A 209 15.61 0.78 5.79
CA GLU A 209 16.76 -0.12 5.76
C GLU A 209 17.74 0.15 4.60
N PRO A 210 17.30 0.43 3.35
CA PRO A 210 18.22 0.77 2.26
C PRO A 210 19.09 1.99 2.57
N TYR A 211 18.50 3.00 3.21
CA TYR A 211 19.21 4.22 3.58
C TYR A 211 20.29 3.96 4.62
N LYS A 212 20.01 3.09 5.61
CA LYS A 212 21.02 2.66 6.59
C LYS A 212 22.18 1.93 5.92
N ILE A 213 21.89 0.98 5.02
CA ILE A 213 22.92 0.23 4.29
C ILE A 213 23.81 1.18 3.50
N LEU A 214 23.22 2.15 2.77
CA LEU A 214 23.98 3.15 2.02
C LEU A 214 24.89 3.99 2.92
N LEU A 215 24.38 4.47 4.07
CA LEU A 215 25.20 5.23 5.03
C LEU A 215 26.35 4.39 5.60
N THR A 216 26.13 3.10 5.86
CA THR A 216 27.19 2.20 6.34
C THR A 216 28.27 1.98 5.29
N ILE A 217 27.91 1.89 4.01
CA ILE A 217 28.88 1.76 2.91
C ILE A 217 29.65 3.06 2.71
N LEU A 218 28.98 4.22 2.74
CA LEU A 218 29.60 5.52 2.52
C LEU A 218 30.52 5.98 3.67
N LYS A 219 30.35 5.41 4.87
CA LYS A 219 31.21 5.67 6.03
C LYS A 219 32.42 4.73 6.12
N ARG A 220 32.52 3.73 5.25
CA ARG A 220 33.73 2.91 5.07
C ARG A 220 34.64 3.55 4.04
#